data_AF-A0A846T0H6-F1
#
_entry.id   AF-A0A846T0H6-F1
#
_cell.length_a   1.000
_cell.length_b   1.000
_cell.length_c   1.000
_cell.angle_alpha   90.00
_cell.angle_beta   90.00
_cell.angle_gamma   90.00
#
_symmetry.space_group_name_H-M   'P 1'
#
loop_
_entity.id
_entity.type
_entity.pdbx_description
1 polymer ?
#
loop_
_entity_poly.entity_id
_entity_poly.type
_entity_poly.pdbx_seq_one_letter_code
_entity_poly.pdbx_strand_id
1 'polypeptide(L)'
;MLNLIGLTLMLTCFAVCICLLFRQLFINNNWRRFRHDQTGSEFRRQPQVEENPPMRQPLDRKQLEQLVYSQWEQGLGEQLEQWHSQQETSPTLEQTKKAQRLREKREQERQQQKEYAHSIDKAYVKAHWHYILGVTATASAEEIKRAYHKRMSEYHPDKVSTMGEKIIAVAEVESQRINAAYEYAQSQGLV
;
A
#
# COMPACT_ATOMS: atom_id res chain seq x y z
N MET A 1 -5.00 -35.99 -4.25
CA MET A 1 -5.55 -35.76 -5.60
C MET A 1 -6.77 -34.83 -5.64
N LEU A 2 -7.21 -34.20 -4.53
CA LEU A 2 -8.33 -33.23 -4.54
C LEU A 2 -7.94 -31.75 -4.77
N ASN A 3 -6.67 -31.36 -4.61
CA ASN A 3 -6.27 -29.95 -4.72
C ASN A 3 -6.04 -29.45 -6.16
N LEU A 4 -5.84 -30.36 -7.13
CA LEU A 4 -5.57 -29.98 -8.53
C LEU A 4 -6.86 -29.70 -9.31
N ILE A 5 -7.95 -30.38 -8.97
CA ILE A 5 -9.27 -30.21 -9.61
C ILE A 5 -9.94 -28.90 -9.13
N GLY A 6 -9.72 -28.51 -7.87
CA GLY A 6 -10.22 -27.24 -7.35
C GLY A 6 -9.55 -26.02 -8.00
N LEU A 7 -8.25 -26.12 -8.32
CA LEU A 7 -7.51 -25.02 -8.95
C LEU A 7 -7.94 -24.80 -10.41
N THR A 8 -8.21 -25.88 -11.16
CA THR A 8 -8.66 -25.79 -12.55
C THR A 8 -10.08 -25.27 -12.67
N LEU A 9 -10.98 -25.63 -11.74
CA LEU A 9 -12.34 -25.08 -11.65
C LEU A 9 -12.34 -23.59 -11.28
N MET A 10 -11.44 -23.15 -10.40
CA MET A 10 -11.31 -21.74 -10.05
C MET A 10 -10.78 -20.91 -11.22
N LEU A 11 -9.79 -21.41 -11.96
CA LEU A 11 -9.20 -20.70 -13.11
C LEU A 11 -10.17 -20.57 -14.28
N THR A 12 -10.97 -21.59 -14.57
CA THR A 12 -11.99 -21.51 -15.63
C THR A 12 -13.13 -20.56 -15.25
N CYS A 13 -13.52 -20.54 -13.97
CA CYS A 13 -14.53 -19.59 -13.48
C CYS A 13 -14.02 -18.13 -13.54
N PHE A 14 -12.74 -17.88 -13.21
CA PHE A 14 -12.13 -16.57 -13.33
C PHE A 14 -12.05 -16.07 -14.78
N ALA A 15 -11.70 -16.95 -15.72
CA ALA A 15 -11.65 -16.61 -17.14
C ALA A 15 -13.04 -16.24 -17.71
N VAL A 16 -14.08 -16.99 -17.33
CA VAL A 16 -15.46 -16.68 -17.75
C VAL A 16 -15.95 -15.36 -17.15
N CYS A 17 -15.63 -15.08 -15.88
CA CYS A 17 -15.96 -13.80 -15.24
C CYS A 17 -15.25 -12.62 -15.92
N ILE A 18 -13.97 -12.73 -16.25
CA ILE A 18 -13.22 -11.66 -16.96
C ILE A 18 -13.83 -11.42 -18.36
N CYS A 19 -14.20 -12.47 -19.08
CA CYS A 19 -14.85 -12.33 -20.40
C CYS A 19 -16.23 -11.66 -20.32
N LEU A 20 -17.03 -11.97 -19.29
CA LEU A 20 -18.32 -11.34 -19.08
C LEU A 20 -18.19 -9.86 -18.65
N LEU A 21 -17.19 -9.53 -17.83
CA LEU A 21 -16.88 -8.13 -17.47
C LEU A 21 -16.39 -7.31 -18.67
N PHE A 22 -15.56 -7.88 -19.54
CA PHE A 22 -15.12 -7.22 -20.78
C PHE A 22 -16.28 -6.98 -21.75
N ARG A 23 -17.22 -7.93 -21.88
CA ARG A 23 -18.44 -7.77 -22.68
C ARG A 23 -19.35 -6.67 -22.12
N GLN A 24 -19.47 -6.57 -20.81
CA GLN A 24 -20.29 -5.54 -20.16
C GLN A 24 -19.67 -4.14 -20.29
N LEU A 25 -18.33 -4.02 -20.21
CA LEU A 25 -17.61 -2.75 -20.38
C LEU A 25 -17.62 -2.25 -21.84
N PHE A 26 -17.53 -3.16 -22.82
CA PHE A 26 -17.56 -2.80 -24.25
C PHE A 26 -18.94 -2.28 -24.70
N ILE A 27 -20.02 -2.85 -24.17
CA ILE A 27 -21.39 -2.39 -24.48
C ILE A 27 -21.68 -1.04 -23.80
N ASN A 28 -21.12 -0.75 -22.63
CA ASN A 28 -21.50 0.46 -21.89
C ASN A 28 -20.75 1.73 -22.33
N ASN A 29 -19.52 1.62 -22.85
CA ASN A 29 -18.69 2.78 -23.18
C ASN A 29 -18.88 3.35 -24.60
N ASN A 30 -19.53 2.63 -25.52
CA ASN A 30 -19.68 3.07 -26.91
C ASN A 30 -20.99 3.81 -27.24
N TRP A 31 -21.92 3.97 -26.28
CA TRP A 31 -23.25 4.54 -26.55
C TRP A 31 -23.49 5.96 -26.04
N ARG A 32 -22.50 6.63 -25.42
CA ARG A 32 -22.64 8.03 -24.97
C ARG A 32 -22.17 9.10 -25.95
N ARG A 33 -21.51 8.74 -27.06
CA ARG A 33 -20.97 9.73 -28.01
C ARG A 33 -21.82 9.96 -29.27
N PHE A 34 -22.95 9.27 -29.41
CA PHE A 34 -23.74 9.30 -30.64
C PHE A 34 -25.22 9.63 -30.38
N ARG A 35 -25.50 10.80 -29.78
CA ARG A 35 -26.89 11.29 -29.66
C ARG A 35 -27.04 12.82 -29.59
N HIS A 36 -26.35 13.56 -30.45
CA HIS A 36 -26.77 14.92 -30.80
C HIS A 36 -26.30 15.24 -32.22
N ASP A 37 -27.12 14.87 -33.20
CA ASP A 37 -27.65 15.82 -34.18
C ASP A 37 -28.68 15.10 -35.07
N GLN A 38 -29.95 15.42 -34.87
CA GLN A 38 -31.00 15.16 -35.85
C GLN A 38 -31.74 16.46 -36.07
N THR A 39 -31.27 17.23 -37.04
CA THR A 39 -32.09 18.24 -37.72
C THR A 39 -31.80 18.17 -39.20
N GLY A 40 -32.87 18.10 -39.99
CA GLY A 40 -32.85 18.55 -41.38
C GLY A 40 -32.55 17.48 -42.41
N SER A 41 -33.62 16.83 -42.87
CA SER A 41 -33.89 16.59 -44.30
C SER A 41 -32.70 16.67 -45.27
N GLU A 42 -32.23 15.53 -45.74
CA GLU A 42 -31.79 15.43 -47.13
C GLU A 42 -31.73 13.97 -47.59
N PHE A 43 -32.73 13.64 -48.41
CA PHE A 43 -32.68 12.72 -49.55
C PHE A 43 -31.95 11.37 -49.37
N ARG A 44 -32.75 10.29 -49.34
CA ARG A 44 -32.32 8.90 -49.52
C ARG A 44 -31.55 8.76 -50.85
N ARG A 45 -30.24 8.96 -50.84
CA ARG A 45 -29.35 8.40 -51.87
C ARG A 45 -28.97 6.99 -51.43
N GLN A 46 -29.34 6.01 -52.25
CA GLN A 46 -28.70 4.70 -52.21
C GLN A 46 -27.18 4.92 -52.26
N PRO A 47 -26.36 4.23 -51.44
CA PRO A 47 -24.93 4.21 -51.69
C PRO A 47 -24.76 3.63 -53.10
N GLN A 48 -24.26 4.46 -54.01
CA GLN A 48 -23.80 3.99 -55.31
C GLN A 48 -22.81 2.88 -55.00
N VAL A 49 -23.07 1.67 -55.50
CA VAL A 49 -22.05 0.64 -55.56
C VAL A 49 -20.97 1.23 -56.45
N GLU A 50 -19.94 1.77 -55.83
CA GLU A 50 -18.74 2.22 -56.53
C GLU A 50 -18.23 0.99 -57.27
N GLU A 51 -18.39 1.00 -58.59
CA GLU A 51 -17.86 -0.05 -59.45
C GLU A 51 -16.40 -0.22 -59.08
N ASN A 52 -16.03 -1.46 -58.74
CA ASN A 52 -14.69 -1.79 -58.31
C ASN A 52 -13.71 -1.22 -59.35
N PRO A 53 -12.83 -0.27 -58.99
CA PRO A 53 -11.99 0.41 -59.97
C PRO A 53 -11.19 -0.64 -60.74
N PRO A 54 -10.98 -0.44 -62.06
CA PRO A 54 -10.33 -1.44 -62.90
C PRO A 54 -9.02 -1.86 -62.25
N MET A 55 -8.78 -3.18 -62.17
CA MET A 55 -7.62 -3.77 -61.51
C MET A 55 -6.36 -2.97 -61.87
N ARG A 56 -5.90 -2.12 -60.93
CA ARG A 56 -4.58 -1.51 -61.05
C ARG A 56 -3.61 -2.68 -61.15
N GLN A 57 -2.70 -2.61 -62.12
CA GLN A 57 -1.67 -3.64 -62.30
C GLN A 57 -1.10 -4.04 -60.94
N PRO A 58 -0.96 -5.35 -60.65
CA PRO A 58 -0.46 -5.78 -59.36
C PRO A 58 0.87 -5.09 -59.11
N LEU A 59 0.95 -4.29 -58.04
CA LEU A 59 2.20 -3.65 -57.64
C LEU A 59 3.26 -4.74 -57.54
N ASP A 60 4.45 -4.46 -58.07
CA ASP A 60 5.59 -5.36 -57.92
C ASP A 60 5.78 -5.65 -56.42
N ARG A 61 6.15 -6.89 -56.08
CA ARG A 61 6.26 -7.35 -54.70
C ARG A 61 7.10 -6.39 -53.85
N LYS A 62 8.14 -5.81 -54.44
CA LYS A 62 9.00 -4.80 -53.81
C LYS A 62 8.28 -3.49 -53.48
N GLN A 63 7.36 -3.05 -54.33
CA GLN A 63 6.55 -1.84 -54.11
C GLN A 63 5.50 -2.07 -53.01
N LEU A 64 4.91 -3.27 -52.95
CA LEU A 64 4.00 -3.65 -51.85
C LEU A 64 4.73 -3.72 -50.51
N GLU A 65 5.91 -4.34 -50.48
CA GLU A 65 6.74 -4.38 -49.27
C GLU A 65 7.10 -2.95 -48.83
N GLN A 66 7.57 -2.08 -49.73
CA GLN A 66 7.85 -0.67 -49.41
C GLN A 66 6.63 0.09 -48.90
N LEU A 67 5.45 -0.12 -49.50
CA LEU A 67 4.23 0.55 -49.07
C LEU A 67 3.81 0.11 -47.66
N VAL A 68 3.84 -1.20 -47.38
CA VAL A 68 3.53 -1.75 -46.06
C VAL A 68 4.51 -1.23 -45.02
N TYR A 69 5.81 -1.21 -45.31
CA TYR A 69 6.81 -0.64 -44.42
C TYR A 69 6.57 0.86 -44.18
N SER A 70 6.27 1.64 -45.23
CA SER A 70 6.03 3.09 -45.08
C SER A 70 4.77 3.41 -44.27
N GLN A 71 3.68 2.64 -44.45
CA GLN A 71 2.46 2.77 -43.63
C GLN A 71 2.71 2.34 -42.19
N TRP A 72 3.51 1.29 -42.00
CA TRP A 72 3.86 0.80 -40.67
C TRP A 72 4.76 1.81 -39.92
N GLU A 73 5.71 2.44 -40.60
CA GLU A 73 6.53 3.53 -40.05
C GLU A 73 5.71 4.78 -39.70
N GLN A 74 4.75 5.16 -40.54
CA GLN A 74 3.85 6.30 -40.25
C GLN A 74 2.99 6.02 -39.01
N GLY A 75 2.40 4.82 -38.92
CA GLY A 75 1.57 4.44 -37.77
C GLY A 75 2.37 4.24 -36.47
N LEU A 76 3.59 3.72 -36.56
CA LEU A 76 4.48 3.60 -35.40
C LEU A 76 4.99 4.94 -34.93
N GLY A 77 5.32 5.86 -35.84
CA GLY A 77 5.78 7.20 -35.49
C GLY A 77 4.74 7.95 -34.66
N GLU A 78 3.49 7.97 -35.12
CA GLU A 78 2.38 8.61 -34.37
C GLU A 78 2.14 7.94 -33.01
N GLN A 79 2.17 6.59 -32.96
CA GLN A 79 2.04 5.88 -31.69
C GLN A 79 3.22 6.14 -30.75
N LEU A 80 4.45 6.20 -31.25
CA LEU A 80 5.65 6.50 -30.47
C LEU A 80 5.59 7.92 -29.93
N GLU A 81 5.20 8.91 -30.74
CA GLU A 81 5.02 10.30 -30.30
C GLU A 81 3.90 10.43 -29.27
N GLN A 82 2.79 9.70 -29.46
CA GLN A 82 1.69 9.64 -28.49
C GLN A 82 2.11 8.93 -27.19
N TRP A 83 3.02 7.96 -27.27
CA TRP A 83 3.59 7.27 -26.11
C TRP A 83 4.66 8.14 -25.40
N HIS A 84 5.51 8.85 -26.15
CA HIS A 84 6.51 9.78 -25.64
C HIS A 84 5.88 11.02 -24.98
N SER A 85 4.84 11.60 -25.59
CA SER A 85 4.07 12.69 -25.00
C SER A 85 3.33 12.28 -23.71
N GLN A 86 2.98 11.00 -23.57
CA GLN A 86 2.45 10.45 -22.31
C GLN A 86 3.56 10.22 -21.27
N GLN A 87 4.79 9.90 -21.67
CA GLN A 87 5.91 9.66 -20.76
C GLN A 87 6.48 10.93 -20.10
N GLU A 88 6.32 12.10 -20.72
CA GLU A 88 6.78 13.37 -20.13
C GLU A 88 6.03 13.74 -18.84
N THR A 89 4.87 13.12 -18.59
CA THR A 89 4.10 13.31 -17.35
C THR A 89 4.62 12.48 -16.16
N SER A 90 5.66 11.68 -16.38
CA SER A 90 6.33 10.94 -15.29
C SER A 90 6.88 11.93 -14.26
N PRO A 91 6.65 11.71 -12.94
CA PRO A 91 7.08 12.66 -11.93
C PRO A 91 8.57 12.92 -12.10
N THR A 92 8.92 14.18 -12.31
CA THR A 92 10.30 14.60 -12.58
C THR A 92 11.21 14.06 -11.48
N LEU A 93 12.45 13.70 -11.80
CA LEU A 93 13.45 13.24 -10.82
C LEU A 93 13.53 14.14 -9.56
N GLU A 94 13.27 15.44 -9.71
CA GLU A 94 13.19 16.37 -8.57
C GLU A 94 11.96 16.18 -7.69
N GLN A 95 10.79 15.85 -8.26
CA GLN A 95 9.58 15.56 -7.51
C GLN A 95 9.72 14.28 -6.69
N THR A 96 10.35 13.25 -7.25
CA THR A 96 10.62 11.98 -6.55
C THR A 96 11.63 12.17 -5.42
N LYS A 97 12.74 12.88 -5.66
CA LYS A 97 13.70 13.27 -4.62
C LYS A 97 13.05 14.08 -3.49
N LYS A 98 12.19 15.06 -3.83
CA LYS A 98 11.47 15.87 -2.83
C LYS A 98 10.53 15.00 -1.99
N ALA A 99 9.80 14.08 -2.60
CA ALA A 99 8.95 13.14 -1.89
C ALA A 99 9.75 12.21 -0.97
N GLN A 100 10.91 11.73 -1.42
CA GLN A 100 11.81 10.91 -0.61
C GLN A 100 12.32 11.66 0.63
N ARG A 101 12.86 12.87 0.45
CA ARG A 101 13.35 13.70 1.56
C ARG A 101 12.25 13.99 2.59
N LEU A 102 11.02 14.21 2.13
CA LEU A 102 9.89 14.42 3.03
C LEU A 102 9.55 13.16 3.85
N ARG A 103 9.62 11.97 3.24
CA ARG A 103 9.41 10.69 3.95
C ARG A 103 10.49 10.48 5.01
N GLU A 104 11.75 10.70 4.64
CA GLU A 104 12.89 10.61 5.56
C GLU A 104 12.76 11.59 6.72
N LYS A 105 12.42 12.85 6.43
CA LYS A 105 12.19 13.88 7.47
C LYS A 105 11.08 13.48 8.43
N ARG A 106 9.94 13.00 7.92
CA ARG A 106 8.82 12.54 8.76
C ARG A 106 9.21 11.36 9.64
N GLU A 107 10.02 10.44 9.12
CA GLU A 107 10.48 9.30 9.90
C GLU A 107 11.48 9.71 10.98
N GLN A 108 12.37 10.65 10.67
CA GLN A 108 13.26 11.27 11.66
C GLN A 108 12.46 11.97 12.77
N GLU A 109 11.45 12.76 12.42
CA GLU A 109 10.57 13.42 13.39
C GLU A 109 9.83 12.39 14.27
N ARG A 110 9.32 11.30 13.68
CA ARG A 110 8.67 10.21 14.42
C ARG A 110 9.64 9.53 15.39
N GLN A 111 10.87 9.29 14.96
CA GLN A 111 11.90 8.67 15.79
C GLN A 111 12.32 9.60 16.93
N GLN A 112 12.53 10.89 16.65
CA GLN A 112 12.83 11.91 17.67
C GLN A 112 11.71 12.00 18.71
N GLN A 113 10.44 11.94 18.27
CA GLN A 113 9.30 11.96 19.17
C GLN A 113 9.26 10.70 20.07
N LYS A 114 9.55 9.52 19.53
CA LYS A 114 9.65 8.27 20.32
C LYS A 114 10.80 8.33 21.32
N GLU A 115 11.97 8.79 20.91
CA GLU A 115 13.15 8.97 21.76
C GLU A 115 12.84 9.93 22.92
N TYR A 116 12.20 11.06 22.61
CA TYR A 116 11.80 12.03 23.61
C TYR A 116 10.78 11.43 24.59
N ALA A 117 9.73 10.78 24.10
CA ALA A 117 8.74 10.13 24.97
C ALA A 117 9.38 9.08 25.88
N HIS A 118 10.30 8.27 25.35
CA HIS A 118 11.05 7.28 26.14
C HIS A 118 11.95 7.93 27.20
N SER A 119 12.58 9.07 26.87
CA SER A 119 13.41 9.81 27.83
C SER A 119 12.60 10.36 29.01
N ILE A 120 11.37 10.81 28.74
CA ILE A 120 10.44 11.30 29.77
C ILE A 120 9.96 10.16 30.67
N ASP A 121 9.58 9.01 30.09
CA ASP A 121 9.15 7.84 30.87
C ASP A 121 10.30 7.32 31.75
N LYS A 122 11.53 7.25 31.23
CA LYS A 122 12.72 6.89 32.01
C LYS A 122 12.99 7.87 33.16
N ALA A 123 12.86 9.17 32.93
CA ALA A 123 13.00 10.18 33.97
C ALA A 123 11.91 10.05 35.04
N TYR A 124 10.67 9.76 34.63
CA TYR A 124 9.55 9.51 35.54
C TYR A 124 9.81 8.28 36.42
N VAL A 125 10.25 7.16 35.84
CA VAL A 125 10.61 5.94 36.57
C VAL A 125 11.71 6.23 37.59
N LYS A 126 12.76 6.95 37.19
CA LYS A 126 13.85 7.34 38.08
C LYS A 126 13.37 8.16 39.28
N ALA A 127 12.46 9.11 39.04
CA ALA A 127 11.92 9.97 40.10
C ALA A 127 10.92 9.25 41.03
N HIS A 128 10.18 8.26 40.52
CA HIS A 128 9.05 7.63 41.23
C HIS A 128 9.22 6.11 41.42
N TRP A 129 10.46 5.59 41.38
CA TRP A 129 10.74 4.16 41.45
C TRP A 129 10.10 3.48 42.67
N HIS A 130 10.16 4.13 43.85
CA HIS A 130 9.62 3.59 45.09
C HIS A 130 8.09 3.51 45.04
N TYR A 131 7.42 4.49 44.41
CA TYR A 131 5.98 4.49 44.21
C TYR A 131 5.55 3.39 43.22
N ILE A 132 6.31 3.22 42.13
CA ILE A 132 6.09 2.16 41.13
C ILE A 132 6.23 0.78 41.75
N LEU A 133 7.18 0.58 42.68
CA LEU A 133 7.30 -0.68 43.41
C LEU A 133 6.31 -0.80 44.58
N GLY A 134 5.73 0.31 45.04
CA GLY A 134 4.83 0.33 46.20
C GLY A 134 5.56 0.21 47.54
N VAL A 135 6.78 0.74 47.61
CA VAL A 135 7.63 0.74 48.81
C VAL A 135 7.92 2.16 49.27
N THR A 136 8.43 2.30 50.49
CA THR A 136 8.95 3.59 50.97
C THR A 136 10.32 3.87 50.36
N ALA A 137 10.72 5.15 50.30
CA ALA A 137 12.04 5.54 49.80
C ALA A 137 13.20 5.02 50.68
N THR A 138 12.90 4.57 51.90
CA THR A 138 13.85 4.02 52.87
C THR A 138 13.70 2.50 53.04
N ALA A 139 12.98 1.83 52.14
CA ALA A 139 12.75 0.39 52.23
C ALA A 139 14.06 -0.39 52.13
N SER A 140 14.12 -1.51 52.84
CA SER A 140 15.26 -2.43 52.81
C SER A 140 15.32 -3.24 51.52
N ALA A 141 16.51 -3.76 51.18
CA ALA A 141 16.72 -4.60 50.00
C ALA A 141 15.74 -5.79 49.91
N GLU A 142 15.42 -6.42 51.05
CA GLU A 142 14.46 -7.54 51.11
C GLU A 142 13.02 -7.09 50.84
N GLU A 143 12.63 -5.91 51.31
CA GLU A 143 11.32 -5.33 51.02
C GLU A 143 11.18 -4.97 49.54
N ILE A 144 12.23 -4.40 48.94
CA ILE A 144 12.25 -4.07 47.51
C ILE A 144 12.10 -5.35 46.66
N LYS A 145 12.86 -6.42 46.97
CA LYS A 145 12.75 -7.71 46.26
C LYS A 145 11.36 -8.35 46.41
N ARG A 146 10.79 -8.32 47.62
CA ARG A 146 9.44 -8.84 47.87
C ARG A 146 8.37 -8.05 47.11
N ALA A 147 8.47 -6.73 47.12
CA ALA A 147 7.53 -5.85 46.42
C ALA A 147 7.61 -6.04 44.89
N TYR A 148 8.82 -6.18 44.35
CA TYR A 148 9.03 -6.50 42.93
C TYR A 148 8.33 -7.80 42.52
N HIS A 149 8.57 -8.90 43.23
CA HIS A 149 7.92 -10.18 42.91
C HIS A 149 6.39 -10.11 43.01
N LYS A 150 5.88 -9.41 44.02
CA LYS A 150 4.43 -9.19 44.19
C LYS A 150 3.84 -8.43 42.99
N ARG A 151 4.41 -7.28 42.65
CA ARG A 151 3.97 -6.43 41.53
C ARG A 151 4.06 -7.17 40.20
N MET A 152 5.16 -7.89 39.96
CA MET A 152 5.32 -8.68 38.73
C MET A 152 4.27 -9.79 38.64
N SER A 153 3.91 -10.44 39.75
CA SER A 153 2.84 -11.44 39.76
C SER A 153 1.46 -10.86 39.41
N GLU A 154 1.21 -9.58 39.68
CA GLU A 154 -0.05 -8.88 39.37
C GLU A 154 -0.13 -8.46 37.90
N TYR A 155 0.98 -7.99 37.32
CA TYR A 155 1.04 -7.42 35.97
C TYR A 155 1.76 -8.30 34.93
N HIS A 156 2.03 -9.58 35.23
CA HIS A 156 2.69 -10.44 34.26
C HIS A 156 1.80 -10.68 33.02
N PRO A 157 2.27 -10.43 31.79
CA PRO A 157 1.45 -10.52 30.57
C PRO A 157 0.86 -11.92 30.35
N ASP A 158 1.60 -12.97 30.74
CA ASP A 158 1.11 -14.36 30.65
C ASP A 158 -0.10 -14.63 31.57
N LYS A 159 -0.13 -14.00 32.76
CA LYS A 159 -1.21 -14.22 33.74
C LYS A 159 -2.49 -13.50 33.35
N VAL A 160 -2.39 -12.38 32.64
CA VAL A 160 -3.54 -11.60 32.17
C VAL A 160 -3.93 -11.92 30.72
N SER A 161 -3.24 -12.88 30.08
CA SER A 161 -3.48 -13.30 28.71
C SER A 161 -4.95 -13.72 28.44
N THR A 162 -5.62 -14.22 29.46
CA THR A 162 -7.03 -14.65 29.41
C THR A 162 -8.04 -13.52 29.57
N MET A 163 -7.60 -12.31 29.96
CA MET A 163 -8.47 -11.19 30.33
C MET A 163 -8.74 -10.20 29.18
N GLY A 164 -8.12 -10.42 28.01
CA GLY A 164 -8.34 -9.66 26.78
C GLY A 164 -7.23 -8.65 26.44
N GLU A 165 -7.16 -8.27 25.16
CA GLU A 165 -6.05 -7.49 24.57
C GLU A 165 -5.74 -6.18 25.31
N LYS A 166 -6.78 -5.46 25.75
CA LYS A 166 -6.60 -4.19 26.46
C LYS A 166 -5.89 -4.36 27.80
N ILE A 167 -6.17 -5.46 28.51
CA ILE A 167 -5.56 -5.73 29.82
C ILE A 167 -4.12 -6.21 29.61
N ILE A 168 -3.87 -7.03 28.58
CA ILE A 168 -2.52 -7.44 28.19
C ILE A 168 -1.63 -6.22 27.90
N ALA A 169 -2.13 -5.26 27.13
CA ALA A 169 -1.38 -4.04 26.81
C ALA A 169 -1.03 -3.20 28.05
N VAL A 170 -1.96 -3.09 29.01
CA VAL A 170 -1.70 -2.37 30.27
C VAL A 170 -0.68 -3.13 31.12
N ALA A 171 -0.80 -4.45 31.22
CA ALA A 171 0.12 -5.31 31.95
C ALA A 171 1.54 -5.26 31.37
N GLU A 172 1.67 -5.24 30.05
CA GLU A 172 2.96 -5.07 29.38
C GLU A 172 3.63 -3.73 29.75
N VAL A 173 2.89 -2.61 29.67
CA VAL A 173 3.43 -1.29 30.02
C VAL A 173 3.82 -1.22 31.50
N GLU A 174 2.98 -1.72 32.40
CA GLU A 174 3.25 -1.66 33.84
C GLU A 174 4.36 -2.62 34.25
N SER A 175 4.43 -3.82 33.69
CA SER A 175 5.53 -4.77 33.96
C SER A 175 6.89 -4.22 33.51
N GLN A 176 6.96 -3.55 32.36
CA GLN A 176 8.17 -2.85 31.91
C GLN A 176 8.60 -1.75 32.90
N ARG A 177 7.65 -0.96 33.42
CA ARG A 177 7.93 0.07 34.44
C ARG A 177 8.41 -0.52 35.75
N ILE A 178 7.81 -1.63 36.19
CA ILE A 178 8.23 -2.36 37.40
C ILE A 178 9.68 -2.85 37.25
N ASN A 179 10.02 -3.44 36.10
CA ASN A 179 11.39 -3.86 35.80
C ASN A 179 12.36 -2.69 35.83
N ALA A 180 12.05 -1.59 35.12
CA ALA A 180 12.90 -0.41 35.07
C ALA A 180 13.09 0.24 36.45
N ALA A 181 12.06 0.25 37.30
CA ALA A 181 12.16 0.75 38.67
C ALA A 181 13.07 -0.14 39.54
N TYR A 182 12.98 -1.46 39.38
CA TYR A 182 13.83 -2.41 40.08
C TYR A 182 15.29 -2.32 39.63
N GLU A 183 15.55 -2.25 38.32
CA GLU A 183 16.88 -2.01 37.76
C GLU A 183 17.48 -0.69 38.25
N TYR A 184 16.65 0.37 38.34
CA TYR A 184 17.09 1.63 38.92
C TYR A 184 17.50 1.46 40.39
N ALA A 185 16.67 0.82 41.22
CA ALA A 185 17.00 0.56 42.62
C ALA A 185 18.29 -0.27 42.78
N GLN A 186 18.50 -1.27 41.91
CA GLN A 186 19.73 -2.05 41.85
C GLN A 186 20.94 -1.19 41.48
N SER A 187 20.81 -0.29 40.49
CA SER A 187 21.87 0.64 40.09
C SER A 187 22.28 1.62 41.20
N GLN A 188 21.36 1.93 42.12
CA GLN A 188 21.62 2.78 43.29
C GLN A 188 22.22 1.99 44.48
N GLY A 189 22.39 0.66 44.36
CA GLY A 189 22.93 -0.18 45.44
C GLY A 189 21.93 -0.44 46.58
N LEU A 190 20.63 -0.29 46.32
CA LEU A 190 19.57 -0.51 47.32
C LEU A 190 19.16 -1.99 47.45
N VAL A 191 19.64 -2.86 46.58
CA VAL A 191 19.17 -4.25 46.34
C VAL A 191 20.32 -5.20 46.14
#